data_AF-A0A2G8SAH9-F1
#
_entry.id   AF-A0A2G8SAH9-F1
#
_cell.length_a   1.000
_cell.length_b   1.000
_cell.length_c   1.000
_cell.angle_alpha   90.00
_cell.angle_beta   90.00
_cell.angle_gamma   90.00
#
_symmetry.space_group_name_H-M   'P 1'
#
loop_
_entity.id
_entity.type
_entity.pdbx_description
1 polymer ?
#
loop_
_entity_poly.entity_id
_entity_poly.type
_entity_poly.pdbx_seq_one_letter_code
_entity_poly.pdbx_strand_id
1 'polypeptide(L)'
;MERYSFEDSVTVRTALVGVCDGCKADPDKTGIKLKKCTGCSAVWYCSKKCQTEAWPLHRTMCREQSKKSSTHELGFSSNASLANAIKLWGNIHVWALQTIVDGTAHRIGGGVDDHLENQRAVIVVLTQKKHTDPSDRENPAKAFQLGEVYLVHKDQREFLSTQWSHLEAYCKTMTDNMRAKLSEEESRAFAGFIPAAFHFYTTGMVSFNQYPLYRLRAHGGGPSYNYPRTEEETMTCIEVGYHCGGLVNQGLVLRAPEGDDNAALPEFGVYKKTGKKSWGWGHAKGWKWYESEDYKPLAEIFRRYHQLLAHRNYERVLSSALLQRIALMKVWQR
;
A
#
# COMPACT_ATOMS: atom_id res chain seq x y z
N MET A 1 -0.70 1.28 -28.05
CA MET A 1 -0.60 1.30 -26.58
C MET A 1 0.38 0.20 -26.23
N GLU A 2 1.67 0.53 -26.05
CA GLU A 2 2.71 -0.47 -25.81
C GLU A 2 2.35 -1.27 -24.56
N ARG A 3 2.24 -2.60 -24.69
CA ARG A 3 2.10 -3.50 -23.55
C ARG A 3 3.29 -3.26 -22.64
N TYR A 4 3.05 -2.83 -21.40
CA TYR A 4 4.09 -2.71 -20.37
C TYR A 4 4.93 -3.99 -20.32
N SER A 5 6.22 -3.90 -20.67
CA SER A 5 7.17 -4.99 -20.45
C SER A 5 7.63 -4.96 -19.00
N PHE A 6 7.58 -6.11 -18.34
CA PHE A 6 8.06 -6.34 -16.96
C PHE A 6 9.39 -7.12 -16.96
N GLU A 7 10.05 -7.25 -18.11
CA GLU A 7 11.23 -8.10 -18.30
C GLU A 7 12.45 -7.61 -17.51
N ASP A 8 12.49 -6.31 -17.13
CA ASP A 8 13.59 -5.70 -16.36
C ASP A 8 13.24 -5.47 -14.86
N SER A 9 12.25 -6.17 -14.30
CA SER A 9 11.84 -5.98 -12.90
C SER A 9 12.92 -6.43 -11.90
N VAL A 10 13.50 -5.49 -11.16
CA VAL A 10 14.42 -5.76 -10.05
C VAL A 10 13.64 -5.75 -8.73
N THR A 11 13.55 -6.91 -8.06
CA THR A 11 12.85 -6.92 -6.78
C THR A 11 13.70 -6.41 -5.64
N VAL A 12 13.17 -5.44 -4.90
CA VAL A 12 13.76 -4.92 -3.69
C VAL A 12 12.83 -5.25 -2.52
N ARG A 13 13.13 -6.36 -1.82
CA ARG A 13 12.40 -6.71 -0.59
C ARG A 13 12.61 -5.63 0.45
N THR A 14 11.67 -4.72 0.54
CA THR A 14 11.85 -3.53 1.34
C THR A 14 11.37 -3.84 2.77
N ALA A 15 12.15 -3.49 3.80
CA ALA A 15 11.77 -3.72 5.21
C ALA A 15 10.65 -2.80 5.67
N LEU A 16 9.72 -3.29 6.50
CA LEU A 16 8.75 -2.43 7.20
C LEU A 16 9.52 -1.34 7.96
N VAL A 17 9.15 -0.08 7.74
CA VAL A 17 9.83 1.06 8.35
C VAL A 17 9.53 1.07 9.84
N GLY A 18 10.58 1.02 10.65
CA GLY A 18 10.48 1.09 12.11
C GLY A 18 10.27 -0.23 12.83
N VAL A 19 10.23 -1.38 12.15
CA VAL A 19 10.23 -2.71 12.80
C VAL A 19 11.41 -3.54 12.31
N CYS A 20 11.72 -4.64 13.00
CA CYS A 20 12.79 -5.53 12.58
C CYS A 20 12.45 -6.24 11.25
N ASP A 21 13.33 -6.21 10.26
CA ASP A 21 13.07 -6.89 8.98
C ASP A 21 13.19 -8.43 9.05
N GLY A 22 13.93 -8.96 10.02
CA GLY A 22 14.00 -10.41 10.24
C GLY A 22 12.77 -10.95 10.95
N CYS A 23 12.51 -10.48 12.18
CA CYS A 23 11.45 -11.03 13.05
C CYS A 23 10.18 -10.18 13.17
N LYS A 24 10.12 -9.02 12.50
CA LYS A 24 8.98 -8.08 12.52
C LYS A 24 8.66 -7.48 13.89
N ALA A 25 9.55 -7.61 14.86
CA ALA A 25 9.41 -7.00 16.18
C ALA A 25 9.30 -5.47 16.07
N ASP A 26 8.27 -4.94 16.73
CA ASP A 26 8.03 -3.51 16.88
C ASP A 26 8.78 -2.99 18.12
N PRO A 27 9.73 -2.04 17.96
CA PRO A 27 10.50 -1.49 19.07
C PRO A 27 9.62 -0.79 20.11
N ASP A 28 8.48 -0.22 19.70
CA ASP A 28 7.57 0.48 20.62
C ASP A 28 6.79 -0.51 21.50
N LYS A 29 6.54 -1.74 21.00
CA LYS A 29 5.86 -2.80 21.77
C LYS A 29 6.81 -3.67 22.57
N THR A 30 8.03 -3.85 22.07
CA THR A 30 9.00 -4.80 22.64
C THR A 30 10.08 -4.12 23.48
N GLY A 31 10.22 -2.79 23.38
CA GLY A 31 11.34 -2.04 23.97
C GLY A 31 12.70 -2.32 23.31
N ILE A 32 12.75 -3.16 22.27
CA ILE A 32 14.00 -3.59 21.64
C ILE A 32 14.52 -2.49 20.72
N LYS A 33 15.77 -2.05 20.92
CA LYS A 33 16.42 -1.10 20.01
C LYS A 33 16.80 -1.77 18.70
N LEU A 34 16.31 -1.22 17.59
CA LEU A 34 16.70 -1.66 16.26
C LEU A 34 18.01 -1.02 15.79
N LYS A 35 18.79 -1.77 15.01
CA LYS A 35 20.04 -1.34 14.36
C LYS A 35 19.86 -1.28 12.85
N LYS A 36 20.34 -0.21 12.22
CA LYS A 36 20.33 -0.08 10.76
C LYS A 36 21.32 -1.06 10.13
N CYS A 37 20.98 -1.59 8.96
CA CYS A 37 21.97 -2.23 8.10
C CYS A 37 23.09 -1.22 7.77
N THR A 38 24.34 -1.58 8.03
CA THR A 38 25.50 -0.71 7.77
C THR A 38 25.80 -0.55 6.29
N GLY A 39 25.39 -1.51 5.46
CA GLY A 39 25.59 -1.46 4.01
C GLY A 39 24.64 -0.47 3.34
N CYS A 40 23.33 -0.59 3.58
CA CYS A 40 22.34 0.20 2.85
C CYS A 40 21.61 1.29 3.65
N SER A 41 21.69 1.25 4.99
CA SER A 41 20.89 2.08 5.92
C SER A 41 19.37 2.07 5.73
N ALA A 42 18.84 1.20 4.87
CA ALA A 42 17.44 1.16 4.45
C ALA A 42 16.55 0.32 5.37
N VAL A 43 17.14 -0.71 5.98
CA VAL A 43 16.43 -1.73 6.76
C VAL A 43 16.98 -1.79 8.17
N TRP A 44 16.15 -2.28 9.09
CA TRP A 44 16.44 -2.30 10.52
C TRP A 44 16.36 -3.73 11.07
N TYR A 45 17.24 -4.08 12.00
CA TYR A 45 17.29 -5.40 12.62
C TYR A 45 17.44 -5.27 14.14
N CYS A 46 16.74 -6.09 14.91
CA CYS A 46 16.95 -6.18 16.35
C CYS A 46 18.30 -6.85 16.70
N SER A 47 18.79 -7.74 15.82
CA SER A 47 19.99 -8.55 16.07
C SER A 47 20.72 -8.92 14.78
N LYS A 48 22.00 -9.31 14.92
CA LYS A 48 22.81 -9.87 13.83
C LYS A 48 22.21 -11.18 13.28
N LYS A 49 21.54 -11.95 14.14
CA LYS A 49 20.80 -13.16 13.74
C LYS A 49 19.71 -12.81 12.73
N CYS A 50 18.83 -11.87 13.07
CA CYS A 50 17.76 -11.42 12.18
C CYS A 50 18.29 -10.80 10.88
N GLN A 51 19.43 -10.10 10.93
CA GLN A 51 20.10 -9.62 9.72
C GLN A 51 20.58 -10.77 8.83
N THR A 52 21.17 -11.82 9.42
CA THR A 52 21.70 -12.98 8.69
C THR A 52 20.58 -13.80 8.06
N GLU A 53 19.48 -14.00 8.79
CA GLU A 53 18.29 -14.71 8.30
C GLU A 53 17.60 -13.94 7.17
N ALA A 54 17.56 -12.61 7.23
CA ALA A 54 17.01 -11.77 6.16
C ALA A 54 17.98 -11.56 4.98
N TRP A 55 19.27 -11.89 5.16
CA TRP A 55 20.33 -11.56 4.20
C TRP A 55 20.13 -12.14 2.79
N PRO A 56 19.70 -13.40 2.59
CA PRO A 56 19.50 -13.95 1.24
C PRO A 56 18.58 -13.10 0.36
N LEU A 57 17.58 -12.46 0.98
CA LEU A 57 16.61 -11.58 0.32
C LEU A 57 17.05 -10.10 0.33
N HIS A 58 17.82 -9.68 1.34
CA HIS A 58 18.27 -8.30 1.47
C HIS A 58 19.48 -7.96 0.58
N ARG A 59 20.37 -8.94 0.32
CA ARG A 59 21.69 -8.73 -0.32
C ARG A 59 21.62 -8.05 -1.69
N THR A 60 20.58 -8.34 -2.48
CA THR A 60 20.41 -7.80 -3.83
C THR A 60 20.22 -6.28 -3.78
N MET A 61 19.27 -5.83 -2.95
CA MET A 61 19.09 -4.40 -2.65
C MET A 61 20.35 -3.76 -2.04
N CYS A 62 21.02 -4.48 -1.13
CA CYS A 62 22.15 -3.94 -0.39
C CYS A 62 23.37 -3.66 -1.30
N ARG A 63 23.62 -4.52 -2.30
CA ARG A 63 24.82 -4.47 -3.16
C ARG A 63 24.69 -3.55 -4.40
N GLU A 64 23.47 -3.30 -4.87
CA GLU A 64 23.22 -2.47 -6.07
C GLU A 64 23.48 -0.98 -5.89
N GLN A 65 23.86 -0.53 -4.68
CA GLN A 65 24.23 0.87 -4.40
C GLN A 65 25.51 1.35 -5.09
N SER A 66 26.21 0.47 -5.83
CA SER A 66 27.56 0.72 -6.35
C SER A 66 27.66 1.03 -7.86
N LYS A 67 26.58 0.87 -8.64
CA LYS A 67 26.57 1.24 -10.07
C LYS A 67 25.78 2.53 -10.25
N LYS A 68 26.23 3.44 -11.13
CA LYS A 68 25.50 4.66 -11.52
C LYS A 68 24.08 4.25 -11.95
N SER A 69 23.14 4.34 -11.02
CA SER A 69 21.79 3.83 -11.16
C SER A 69 20.89 4.94 -11.70
N SER A 70 19.91 4.57 -12.52
CA SER A 70 18.82 5.45 -12.95
C SER A 70 18.13 6.16 -11.78
N THR A 71 18.27 5.67 -10.55
CA THR A 71 17.79 6.32 -9.33
C THR A 71 18.40 7.69 -9.06
N HIS A 72 19.66 7.95 -9.44
CA HIS A 72 20.27 9.27 -9.26
C HIS A 72 19.68 10.31 -10.22
N GLU A 73 19.36 9.91 -11.46
CA GLU A 73 18.68 10.77 -12.44
C GLU A 73 17.26 11.16 -11.97
N LEU A 74 16.66 10.32 -11.13
CA LEU A 74 15.37 10.57 -10.50
C LEU A 74 15.45 11.40 -9.22
N GLY A 75 16.66 11.83 -8.82
CA GLY A 75 16.91 12.64 -7.63
C GLY A 75 16.90 11.84 -6.33
N PHE A 76 17.13 10.52 -6.39
CA PHE A 76 17.30 9.65 -5.23
C PHE A 76 18.77 9.30 -5.04
N SER A 77 19.28 9.41 -3.81
CA SER A 77 20.68 9.15 -3.50
C SER A 77 21.07 7.66 -3.54
N SER A 78 20.08 6.76 -3.55
CA SER A 78 20.26 5.31 -3.62
C SER A 78 18.95 4.56 -3.92
N ASN A 79 19.05 3.29 -4.35
CA ASN A 79 17.88 2.39 -4.46
C ASN A 79 17.12 2.25 -3.12
N ALA A 80 17.85 2.28 -2.01
CA ALA A 80 17.29 2.31 -0.67
C ALA A 80 16.41 3.55 -0.42
N SER A 81 16.87 4.73 -0.82
CA SER A 81 16.11 5.97 -0.66
C SER A 81 14.85 5.99 -1.53
N LEU A 82 14.92 5.44 -2.75
CA LEU A 82 13.77 5.26 -3.63
C LEU A 82 12.76 4.28 -3.02
N ALA A 83 13.22 3.12 -2.50
CA ALA A 83 12.34 2.13 -1.89
C ALA A 83 11.61 2.67 -0.66
N ASN A 84 12.31 3.46 0.16
CA ASN A 84 11.70 4.18 1.29
C ASN A 84 10.68 5.23 0.83
N ALA A 85 10.94 5.92 -0.28
CA ALA A 85 10.00 6.90 -0.83
C ALA A 85 8.73 6.22 -1.36
N ILE A 86 8.84 5.10 -2.08
CA ILE A 86 7.68 4.32 -2.54
C ILE A 86 6.83 3.87 -1.36
N LYS A 87 7.45 3.39 -0.30
CA LYS A 87 6.75 2.99 0.93
C LYS A 87 6.05 4.14 1.62
N LEU A 88 6.75 5.25 1.79
CA LEU A 88 6.16 6.44 2.38
C LEU A 88 4.94 6.89 1.58
N TRP A 89 5.07 6.95 0.26
CA TRP A 89 3.97 7.31 -0.64
C TRP A 89 2.80 6.30 -0.54
N GLY A 90 3.08 5.00 -0.55
CA GLY A 90 2.05 3.97 -0.38
C GLY A 90 1.33 4.05 0.96
N ASN A 91 2.05 4.40 2.03
CA ASN A 91 1.46 4.61 3.36
C ASN A 91 0.64 5.90 3.44
N ILE A 92 1.09 6.98 2.80
CA ILE A 92 0.33 8.24 2.70
C ILE A 92 -1.01 7.98 2.04
N HIS A 93 -1.01 7.20 0.95
CA HIS A 93 -2.20 6.89 0.16
C HIS A 93 -2.89 5.57 0.54
N VAL A 94 -2.60 5.02 1.72
CA VAL A 94 -3.01 3.64 2.08
C VAL A 94 -4.51 3.42 1.99
N TRP A 95 -5.33 4.42 2.36
CA TRP A 95 -6.79 4.30 2.31
C TRP A 95 -7.27 4.16 0.85
N ALA A 96 -6.82 5.06 -0.04
CA ALA A 96 -7.18 5.02 -1.45
C ALA A 96 -6.65 3.76 -2.15
N LEU A 97 -5.41 3.36 -1.84
CA LEU A 97 -4.81 2.15 -2.40
C LEU A 97 -5.53 0.88 -1.93
N GLN A 98 -5.96 0.82 -0.67
CA GLN A 98 -6.77 -0.28 -0.17
C GLN A 98 -8.12 -0.35 -0.90
N THR A 99 -8.80 0.79 -1.09
CA THR A 99 -10.05 0.85 -1.85
C THR A 99 -9.87 0.37 -3.31
N ILE A 100 -8.76 0.74 -3.95
CA ILE A 100 -8.43 0.27 -5.31
C ILE A 100 -8.17 -1.24 -5.33
N VAL A 101 -7.44 -1.77 -4.35
CA VAL A 101 -7.15 -3.20 -4.21
C VAL A 101 -8.44 -3.99 -3.97
N ASP A 102 -9.26 -3.57 -3.01
CA ASP A 102 -10.55 -4.16 -2.69
C ASP A 102 -11.46 -4.16 -3.93
N GLY A 103 -11.65 -2.99 -4.57
CA GLY A 103 -12.48 -2.88 -5.77
C GLY A 103 -11.96 -3.74 -6.93
N THR A 104 -10.64 -3.88 -7.08
CA THR A 104 -10.04 -4.77 -8.10
C THR A 104 -10.30 -6.24 -7.80
N ALA A 105 -10.17 -6.65 -6.53
CA ALA A 105 -10.43 -8.03 -6.11
C ALA A 105 -11.92 -8.38 -6.16
N HIS A 106 -12.81 -7.41 -5.94
CA HIS A 106 -14.24 -7.60 -6.03
C HIS A 106 -14.80 -7.46 -7.44
N ARG A 107 -14.05 -7.03 -8.46
CA ARG A 107 -14.59 -6.87 -9.83
C ARG A 107 -14.08 -7.91 -10.84
N ILE A 108 -13.21 -8.84 -10.42
CA ILE A 108 -12.61 -9.86 -11.31
C ILE A 108 -12.86 -11.27 -10.72
N GLY A 109 -12.96 -12.29 -11.58
CA GLY A 109 -13.00 -13.71 -11.18
C GLY A 109 -14.05 -14.06 -10.12
N GLY A 110 -13.75 -15.06 -9.29
CA GLY A 110 -14.61 -15.52 -8.19
C GLY A 110 -14.59 -14.64 -6.93
N GLY A 111 -14.08 -13.41 -7.02
CA GLY A 111 -13.97 -12.47 -5.90
C GLY A 111 -12.78 -12.72 -4.97
N VAL A 112 -12.83 -12.12 -3.78
CA VAL A 112 -11.66 -12.08 -2.87
C VAL A 112 -11.18 -13.46 -2.44
N ASP A 113 -12.09 -14.40 -2.17
CA ASP A 113 -11.75 -15.76 -1.74
C ASP A 113 -11.04 -16.56 -2.85
N ASP A 114 -11.56 -16.49 -4.08
CA ASP A 114 -10.94 -17.12 -5.25
C ASP A 114 -9.49 -16.64 -5.43
N HIS A 115 -9.24 -15.35 -5.24
CA HIS A 115 -7.92 -14.79 -5.44
C HIS A 115 -6.91 -15.22 -4.36
N LEU A 116 -7.36 -15.35 -3.12
CA LEU A 116 -6.54 -15.83 -2.01
C LEU A 116 -6.24 -17.32 -2.15
N GLU A 117 -7.22 -18.14 -2.56
CA GLU A 117 -7.06 -19.59 -2.77
C GLU A 117 -6.19 -19.90 -3.99
N ASN A 118 -6.28 -19.08 -5.04
CA ASN A 118 -5.54 -19.27 -6.30
C ASN A 118 -4.28 -18.40 -6.41
N GLN A 119 -3.61 -18.15 -5.29
CA GLN A 119 -2.26 -17.57 -5.25
C GLN A 119 -2.07 -16.31 -6.11
N ARG A 120 -3.03 -15.38 -6.03
CA ARG A 120 -2.98 -14.11 -6.78
C ARG A 120 -2.36 -12.98 -5.96
N ALA A 121 -1.74 -12.04 -6.67
CA ALA A 121 -1.24 -10.78 -6.14
C ALA A 121 -1.78 -9.61 -6.95
N VAL A 122 -1.81 -8.45 -6.30
CA VAL A 122 -2.04 -7.17 -6.99
C VAL A 122 -0.70 -6.58 -7.43
N ILE A 123 -0.59 -6.05 -8.64
CA ILE A 123 0.52 -5.22 -9.08
C ILE A 123 0.02 -3.79 -9.21
N VAL A 124 0.66 -2.89 -8.48
CA VAL A 124 0.44 -1.45 -8.53
C VAL A 124 1.60 -0.83 -9.31
N VAL A 125 1.35 -0.36 -10.53
CA VAL A 125 2.41 0.26 -11.34
C VAL A 125 2.59 1.72 -10.93
N LEU A 126 3.82 2.08 -10.62
CA LEU A 126 4.22 3.45 -10.34
C LEU A 126 5.14 3.99 -11.43
N THR A 127 4.99 5.26 -11.75
CA THR A 127 5.85 6.00 -12.68
C THR A 127 6.32 7.30 -12.03
N GLN A 128 7.36 7.90 -12.61
CA GLN A 128 7.81 9.21 -12.16
C GLN A 128 6.75 10.26 -12.49
N LYS A 129 6.32 11.02 -11.48
CA LYS A 129 5.41 12.14 -11.70
C LYS A 129 6.18 13.32 -12.30
N LYS A 130 5.71 13.85 -13.43
CA LYS A 130 6.20 15.12 -13.97
C LYS A 130 5.54 16.25 -13.19
N HIS A 131 6.34 17.05 -12.50
CA HIS A 131 5.87 18.19 -11.73
C HIS A 131 6.03 19.48 -12.52
N THR A 132 4.94 20.21 -12.69
CA THR A 132 4.93 21.58 -13.21
C THR A 132 5.39 22.59 -12.15
N ASP A 133 4.95 22.42 -10.90
CA ASP A 133 5.39 23.24 -9.76
C ASP A 133 6.63 22.63 -9.07
N PRO A 134 7.75 23.37 -8.96
CA PRO A 134 8.94 22.92 -8.24
C PRO A 134 8.68 22.57 -6.77
N SER A 135 7.74 23.24 -6.10
CA SER A 135 7.41 23.00 -4.69
C SER A 135 6.74 21.64 -4.47
N ASP A 136 6.03 21.13 -5.48
CA ASP A 136 5.40 19.82 -5.45
C ASP A 136 6.40 18.68 -5.54
N ARG A 137 7.61 18.92 -6.09
CA ARG A 137 8.65 17.90 -6.22
C ARG A 137 9.13 17.37 -4.89
N GLU A 138 8.96 18.13 -3.81
CA GLU A 138 9.36 17.72 -2.45
C GLU A 138 8.21 17.09 -1.65
N ASN A 139 6.97 17.16 -2.17
CA ASN A 139 5.80 16.67 -1.48
C ASN A 139 5.72 15.14 -1.58
N PRO A 140 5.83 14.40 -0.46
CA PRO A 140 5.82 12.94 -0.49
C PRO A 140 4.49 12.35 -0.96
N ALA A 141 3.36 13.09 -0.85
CA ALA A 141 2.08 12.65 -1.40
C ALA A 141 2.03 12.75 -2.93
N LYS A 142 2.91 13.54 -3.55
CA LYS A 142 2.99 13.75 -5.01
C LYS A 142 4.21 13.08 -5.64
N ALA A 143 4.99 12.30 -4.89
CA ALA A 143 6.27 11.76 -5.34
C ALA A 143 6.18 10.80 -6.55
N PHE A 144 5.05 10.10 -6.70
CA PHE A 144 4.84 9.12 -7.77
C PHE A 144 3.49 9.34 -8.44
N GLN A 145 3.40 8.87 -9.68
CA GLN A 145 2.15 8.75 -10.40
C GLN A 145 1.73 7.28 -10.44
N LEU A 146 0.51 7.02 -9.97
CA LEU A 146 -0.16 5.74 -10.04
C LEU A 146 -0.59 5.49 -11.49
N GLY A 147 -0.14 4.37 -12.05
CA GLY A 147 -0.58 3.84 -13.33
C GLY A 147 -1.59 2.71 -13.15
N GLU A 148 -1.47 1.71 -14.00
CA GLU A 148 -2.35 0.55 -14.02
C GLU A 148 -2.23 -0.32 -12.76
N VAL A 149 -3.34 -0.94 -12.39
CA VAL A 149 -3.42 -1.93 -11.31
C VAL A 149 -3.91 -3.25 -11.86
N TYR A 150 -3.11 -4.30 -11.69
CA TYR A 150 -3.37 -5.63 -12.22
C TYR A 150 -3.59 -6.63 -11.10
N LEU A 151 -4.43 -7.63 -11.36
CA LEU A 151 -4.51 -8.83 -10.55
C LEU A 151 -3.92 -10.00 -11.35
N VAL A 152 -2.88 -10.63 -10.82
CA VAL A 152 -2.12 -11.67 -11.53
C VAL A 152 -1.90 -12.88 -10.66
N HIS A 153 -1.74 -14.05 -11.27
CA HIS A 153 -1.25 -15.25 -10.61
C HIS A 153 0.25 -15.11 -10.31
N LYS A 154 0.74 -15.72 -9.23
CA LYS A 154 2.15 -15.68 -8.81
C LYS A 154 3.15 -16.03 -9.93
N ASP A 155 2.78 -16.97 -10.80
CA ASP A 155 3.69 -17.49 -11.84
C ASP A 155 3.71 -16.62 -13.10
N GLN A 156 2.85 -15.60 -13.18
CA GLN A 156 2.86 -14.68 -14.31
C GLN A 156 3.99 -13.65 -14.24
N ARG A 157 4.69 -13.52 -13.10
CA ARG A 157 5.84 -12.63 -12.94
C ARG A 157 6.96 -13.32 -12.17
N GLU A 158 8.19 -13.17 -12.66
CA GLU A 158 9.37 -13.75 -12.01
C GLU A 158 9.56 -13.19 -10.59
N PHE A 159 9.41 -11.88 -10.40
CA PHE A 159 9.52 -11.26 -9.06
C PHE A 159 8.48 -11.75 -8.05
N LEU A 160 7.33 -12.23 -8.51
CA LEU A 160 6.31 -12.84 -7.65
C LEU A 160 6.66 -14.30 -7.35
N SER A 161 6.84 -15.12 -8.37
CA SER A 161 7.14 -16.56 -8.22
C SER A 161 8.38 -16.82 -7.36
N THR A 162 9.46 -16.04 -7.56
CA THR A 162 10.72 -16.16 -6.79
C THR A 162 10.58 -15.83 -5.30
N GLN A 163 9.59 -15.02 -4.91
CA GLN A 163 9.37 -14.60 -3.52
C GLN A 163 8.08 -15.13 -2.91
N TRP A 164 7.31 -15.93 -3.66
CA TRP A 164 5.96 -16.29 -3.30
C TRP A 164 5.88 -16.98 -1.93
N SER A 165 6.74 -17.97 -1.68
CA SER A 165 6.78 -18.68 -0.40
C SER A 165 6.92 -17.74 0.79
N HIS A 166 7.71 -16.68 0.64
CA HIS A 166 7.87 -15.67 1.68
C HIS A 166 6.64 -14.76 1.80
N LEU A 167 6.09 -14.30 0.69
CA LEU A 167 4.90 -13.44 0.65
C LEU A 167 3.68 -14.15 1.24
N GLU A 168 3.47 -15.41 0.88
CA GLU A 168 2.38 -16.27 1.34
C GLU A 168 2.49 -16.52 2.84
N ALA A 169 3.67 -16.93 3.34
CA ALA A 169 3.91 -17.11 4.77
C ALA A 169 3.67 -15.81 5.57
N TYR A 170 4.05 -14.66 4.98
CA TYR A 170 3.86 -13.36 5.61
C TYR A 170 2.38 -12.96 5.65
N CYS A 171 1.65 -13.09 4.54
CA CYS A 171 0.20 -12.85 4.49
C CYS A 171 -0.56 -13.80 5.43
N LYS A 172 -0.16 -15.07 5.52
CA LYS A 172 -0.73 -16.03 6.47
C LYS A 172 -0.54 -15.56 7.91
N THR A 173 0.68 -15.21 8.29
CA THR A 173 0.99 -14.69 9.64
C THR A 173 0.16 -13.46 9.98
N MET A 174 0.04 -12.52 9.03
CA MET A 174 -0.78 -11.32 9.17
C MET A 174 -2.28 -11.66 9.33
N THR A 175 -2.77 -12.63 8.57
CA THR A 175 -4.16 -13.12 8.62
C THR A 175 -4.46 -13.75 9.97
N ASP A 176 -3.61 -14.66 10.45
CA ASP A 176 -3.78 -15.32 11.75
C ASP A 176 -3.77 -14.29 12.90
N ASN A 177 -2.82 -13.35 12.88
CA ASN A 177 -2.73 -12.28 13.88
C ASN A 177 -3.94 -11.34 13.89
N MET A 178 -4.56 -11.12 12.73
CA MET A 178 -5.76 -10.30 12.61
C MET A 178 -6.98 -11.05 13.12
N ARG A 179 -7.19 -12.31 12.69
CA ARG A 179 -8.31 -13.13 13.17
C ARG A 179 -8.32 -13.32 14.69
N ALA A 180 -7.15 -13.38 15.32
CA ALA A 180 -7.02 -13.46 16.78
C ALA A 180 -7.57 -12.22 17.53
N LYS A 181 -7.82 -11.10 16.85
CA LYS A 181 -8.28 -9.84 17.43
C LYS A 181 -9.71 -9.46 17.03
N LEU A 182 -10.29 -10.16 16.06
CA LEU A 182 -11.62 -9.86 15.52
C LEU A 182 -12.67 -10.66 16.29
N SER A 183 -13.88 -10.10 16.40
CA SER A 183 -15.05 -10.88 16.81
C SER A 183 -15.37 -11.97 15.80
N GLU A 184 -16.27 -12.89 16.16
CA GLU A 184 -16.66 -13.98 15.25
C GLU A 184 -17.27 -13.47 13.94
N GLU A 185 -18.13 -12.45 14.02
CA GLU A 185 -18.75 -11.82 12.85
C GLU A 185 -17.71 -11.15 11.95
N GLU A 186 -16.80 -10.40 12.53
CA GLU A 186 -15.73 -9.70 11.78
C GLU A 186 -14.72 -10.69 11.19
N SER A 187 -14.42 -11.77 11.90
CA SER A 187 -13.55 -12.85 11.43
C SER A 187 -14.18 -13.56 10.22
N ARG A 188 -15.51 -13.71 10.19
CA ARG A 188 -16.25 -14.18 9.00
C ARG A 188 -16.23 -13.16 7.85
N ALA A 189 -16.30 -11.86 8.13
CA ALA A 189 -16.20 -10.84 7.08
C ALA A 189 -14.77 -10.74 6.50
N PHE A 190 -13.75 -10.95 7.31
CA PHE A 190 -12.34 -10.85 6.90
C PHE A 190 -11.89 -12.11 6.13
N ALA A 191 -11.52 -11.93 4.85
CA ALA A 191 -11.07 -13.04 4.01
C ALA A 191 -9.60 -13.40 4.31
N GLY A 192 -8.71 -12.39 4.29
CA GLY A 192 -7.28 -12.56 4.50
C GLY A 192 -6.48 -11.39 3.95
N PHE A 193 -5.14 -11.47 4.00
CA PHE A 193 -4.27 -10.49 3.37
C PHE A 193 -3.85 -10.91 1.96
N ILE A 194 -3.96 -10.00 0.99
CA ILE A 194 -3.40 -10.18 -0.36
C ILE A 194 -2.07 -9.42 -0.50
N PRO A 195 -1.03 -10.03 -1.12
CA PRO A 195 0.19 -9.31 -1.43
C PRO A 195 -0.03 -8.32 -2.57
N ALA A 196 0.52 -7.12 -2.43
CA ALA A 196 0.54 -6.08 -3.45
C ALA A 196 1.98 -5.66 -3.78
N ALA A 197 2.35 -5.81 -5.05
CA ALA A 197 3.66 -5.45 -5.59
C ALA A 197 3.61 -4.05 -6.21
N PHE A 198 4.32 -3.11 -5.60
CA PHE A 198 4.51 -1.74 -6.07
C PHE A 198 5.69 -1.76 -7.04
N HIS A 199 5.38 -1.87 -8.34
CA HIS A 199 6.37 -1.93 -9.40
C HIS A 199 6.63 -0.53 -9.95
N PHE A 200 7.82 0.00 -9.69
CA PHE A 200 8.24 1.27 -10.23
C PHE A 200 8.87 1.09 -11.61
N TYR A 201 8.09 1.45 -12.63
CA TYR A 201 8.41 1.18 -14.03
C TYR A 201 9.78 1.70 -14.45
N THR A 202 10.13 2.92 -14.03
CA THR A 202 11.35 3.60 -14.49
C THR A 202 12.64 2.88 -14.11
N THR A 203 12.64 2.08 -13.04
CA THR A 203 13.85 1.38 -12.58
C THR A 203 13.63 -0.12 -12.41
N GLY A 204 12.46 -0.63 -12.80
CA GLY A 204 12.01 -2.00 -12.51
C GLY A 204 11.84 -2.33 -11.03
N MET A 205 11.98 -1.35 -10.12
CA MET A 205 12.09 -1.66 -8.69
C MET A 205 10.74 -2.08 -8.09
N VAL A 206 10.71 -3.22 -7.42
CA VAL A 206 9.48 -3.72 -6.77
C VAL A 206 9.58 -3.65 -5.25
N SER A 207 8.60 -3.03 -4.61
CA SER A 207 8.36 -3.11 -3.16
C SER A 207 7.06 -3.86 -2.87
N PHE A 208 6.95 -4.59 -1.77
CA PHE A 208 5.72 -5.29 -1.39
C PHE A 208 5.03 -4.64 -0.20
N ASN A 209 3.71 -4.54 -0.31
CA ASN A 209 2.77 -4.20 0.76
C ASN A 209 1.71 -5.31 0.86
N GLN A 210 0.92 -5.30 1.92
CA GLN A 210 -0.14 -6.27 2.18
C GLN A 210 -1.41 -5.51 2.51
N TYR A 211 -2.51 -5.89 1.87
CA TYR A 211 -3.81 -5.28 2.07
C TYR A 211 -4.81 -6.31 2.60
N PRO A 212 -5.58 -5.97 3.64
CA PRO A 212 -6.64 -6.85 4.12
C PRO A 212 -7.78 -6.82 3.11
N LEU A 213 -8.27 -8.00 2.73
CA LEU A 213 -9.47 -8.17 1.93
C LEU A 213 -10.63 -8.60 2.82
N TYR A 214 -11.80 -8.03 2.55
CA TYR A 214 -13.05 -8.36 3.23
C TYR A 214 -14.07 -8.86 2.22
N ARG A 215 -14.96 -9.72 2.65
CA ARG A 215 -16.11 -10.17 1.88
C ARG A 215 -17.15 -9.04 1.87
N LEU A 216 -17.95 -8.99 0.81
CA LEU A 216 -19.05 -8.03 0.76
C LEU A 216 -20.10 -8.40 1.82
N ARG A 217 -20.84 -7.41 2.29
CA ARG A 217 -21.88 -7.58 3.31
C ARG A 217 -22.91 -8.63 2.90
N ALA A 218 -23.30 -8.62 1.63
CA ALA A 218 -24.27 -9.56 1.06
C ALA A 218 -23.81 -11.03 1.14
N HIS A 219 -22.51 -11.29 1.28
CA HIS A 219 -21.99 -12.65 1.38
C HIS A 219 -22.21 -13.28 2.76
N GLY A 220 -22.59 -12.50 3.79
CA GLY A 220 -22.83 -13.04 5.13
C GLY A 220 -21.63 -13.77 5.75
N GLY A 221 -20.42 -13.51 5.25
CA GLY A 221 -19.18 -14.20 5.63
C GLY A 221 -18.86 -15.48 4.85
N GLY A 222 -19.71 -15.90 3.91
CA GLY A 222 -19.45 -17.04 3.02
C GLY A 222 -18.46 -16.69 1.89
N PRO A 223 -17.77 -17.69 1.30
CA PRO A 223 -16.81 -17.44 0.22
C PRO A 223 -17.44 -16.74 -0.99
N SER A 224 -16.73 -15.75 -1.53
CA SER A 224 -17.22 -14.84 -2.57
C SER A 224 -17.66 -15.52 -3.85
N TYR A 225 -17.04 -16.65 -4.22
CA TYR A 225 -17.40 -17.41 -5.42
C TYR A 225 -18.76 -18.11 -5.33
N ASN A 226 -19.36 -18.19 -4.13
CA ASN A 226 -20.72 -18.71 -3.94
C ASN A 226 -21.81 -17.65 -4.17
N TYR A 227 -21.43 -16.38 -4.34
CA TYR A 227 -22.36 -15.26 -4.48
C TYR A 227 -22.21 -14.64 -5.87
N PRO A 228 -23.23 -14.75 -6.74
CA PRO A 228 -23.21 -14.10 -8.04
C PRO A 228 -23.11 -12.59 -7.87
N ARG A 229 -22.18 -11.98 -8.59
CA ARG A 229 -21.99 -10.54 -8.57
C ARG A 229 -22.97 -9.85 -9.51
N THR A 230 -23.52 -8.75 -9.05
CA THR A 230 -24.36 -7.89 -9.90
C THR A 230 -23.50 -6.97 -10.78
N GLU A 231 -24.09 -6.52 -11.89
CA GLU A 231 -23.46 -5.50 -12.74
C GLU A 231 -23.24 -4.20 -11.97
N GLU A 232 -24.18 -3.81 -11.11
CA GLU A 232 -24.11 -2.62 -10.27
C GLU A 232 -22.93 -2.66 -9.28
N GLU A 233 -22.71 -3.79 -8.58
CA GLU A 233 -21.55 -3.97 -7.70
C GLU A 233 -20.25 -3.87 -8.48
N THR A 234 -20.20 -4.50 -9.65
CA THR A 234 -19.02 -4.47 -10.53
C THR A 234 -18.68 -3.05 -10.95
N MET A 235 -19.68 -2.29 -11.40
CA MET A 235 -19.52 -0.90 -11.82
C MET A 235 -19.13 0.00 -10.65
N THR A 236 -19.74 -0.17 -9.49
CA THR A 236 -19.38 0.57 -8.27
C THR A 236 -17.91 0.36 -7.89
N CYS A 237 -17.41 -0.88 -7.96
CA CYS A 237 -16.01 -1.20 -7.72
C CYS A 237 -15.05 -0.60 -8.76
N ILE A 238 -15.47 -0.53 -10.04
CA ILE A 238 -14.69 0.13 -11.10
C ILE A 238 -14.61 1.65 -10.85
N GLU A 239 -15.75 2.28 -10.61
CA GLU A 239 -15.87 3.73 -10.42
C GLU A 239 -15.05 4.21 -9.22
N VAL A 240 -15.22 3.57 -8.06
CA VAL A 240 -14.49 3.98 -6.85
C VAL A 240 -12.98 3.82 -7.02
N GLY A 241 -12.53 2.74 -7.69
CA GLY A 241 -11.12 2.52 -7.97
C GLY A 241 -10.53 3.58 -8.92
N TYR A 242 -11.25 3.88 -10.01
CA TYR A 242 -10.86 4.91 -10.98
C TYR A 242 -10.72 6.28 -10.30
N HIS A 243 -11.72 6.68 -9.51
CA HIS A 243 -11.68 7.97 -8.83
C HIS A 243 -10.62 8.03 -7.73
N CYS A 244 -10.46 6.98 -6.92
CA CYS A 244 -9.34 6.89 -5.97
C CYS A 244 -7.99 7.08 -6.67
N GLY A 245 -7.79 6.44 -7.84
CA GLY A 245 -6.57 6.61 -8.61
C GLY A 245 -6.35 8.04 -9.10
N GLY A 246 -7.41 8.71 -9.57
CA GLY A 246 -7.39 10.12 -9.93
C GLY A 246 -7.00 11.04 -8.77
N LEU A 247 -7.58 10.81 -7.59
CA LEU A 247 -7.29 11.59 -6.38
C LEU A 247 -5.84 11.41 -5.91
N VAL A 248 -5.36 10.17 -5.85
CA VAL A 248 -3.96 9.84 -5.56
C VAL A 248 -3.02 10.57 -6.52
N ASN A 249 -3.35 10.56 -7.81
CA ASN A 249 -2.57 11.25 -8.84
C ASN A 249 -2.63 12.77 -8.75
N GLN A 250 -3.63 13.36 -8.09
CA GLN A 250 -3.65 14.79 -7.76
C GLN A 250 -2.85 15.11 -6.47
N GLY A 251 -2.45 14.10 -5.70
CA GLY A 251 -1.81 14.26 -4.39
C GLY A 251 -2.81 14.51 -3.26
N LEU A 252 -4.09 14.23 -3.50
CA LEU A 252 -5.14 14.26 -2.49
C LEU A 252 -5.08 12.97 -1.68
N VAL A 253 -5.18 13.09 -0.36
CA VAL A 253 -4.99 11.99 0.58
C VAL A 253 -6.28 11.74 1.36
N LEU A 254 -6.81 10.53 1.19
CA LEU A 254 -8.03 10.06 1.87
C LEU A 254 -7.71 9.43 3.22
N ARG A 255 -8.58 9.66 4.20
CA ARG A 255 -8.52 9.05 5.53
C ARG A 255 -9.91 8.69 6.03
N ALA A 256 -9.95 7.71 6.93
CA ALA A 256 -11.13 7.45 7.74
C ALA A 256 -11.42 8.65 8.66
N PRO A 257 -12.64 9.22 8.64
CA PRO A 257 -13.05 10.27 9.57
C PRO A 257 -12.88 9.82 11.01
N GLU A 258 -12.12 10.58 11.80
CA GLU A 258 -11.82 10.25 13.20
C GLU A 258 -11.23 8.83 13.42
N GLY A 259 -10.74 8.19 12.35
CA GLY A 259 -10.28 6.80 12.38
C GLY A 259 -11.38 5.74 12.22
N ASP A 260 -12.63 6.13 11.96
CA ASP A 260 -13.73 5.21 11.66
C ASP A 260 -13.71 4.77 10.18
N ASP A 261 -13.22 3.55 9.93
CA ASP A 261 -13.20 2.93 8.61
C ASP A 261 -14.62 2.55 8.11
N ASN A 262 -15.67 2.71 8.93
CA ASN A 262 -17.08 2.47 8.59
C ASN A 262 -17.85 3.75 8.27
N ALA A 263 -17.18 4.90 8.24
CA ALA A 263 -17.80 6.11 7.75
C ALA A 263 -18.03 6.01 6.23
N ALA A 264 -19.23 6.34 5.78
CA ALA A 264 -19.60 6.23 4.37
C ALA A 264 -18.78 7.13 3.42
N LEU A 265 -18.13 8.16 3.96
CA LEU A 265 -17.37 9.15 3.21
C LEU A 265 -16.02 9.38 3.88
N PRO A 266 -14.89 9.26 3.15
CA PRO A 266 -13.59 9.59 3.71
C PRO A 266 -13.40 11.10 3.90
N GLU A 267 -12.45 11.46 4.76
CA GLU A 267 -11.89 12.81 4.82
C GLU A 267 -10.90 13.05 3.69
N PHE A 268 -10.87 14.28 3.19
CA PHE A 268 -9.85 14.74 2.26
C PHE A 268 -8.85 15.67 2.92
N GLY A 269 -7.58 15.42 2.62
CA GLY A 269 -6.53 16.35 2.94
C GLY A 269 -5.42 16.37 1.91
N VAL A 270 -4.47 17.24 2.21
CA VAL A 270 -3.22 17.38 1.46
C VAL A 270 -2.06 17.36 2.44
N TYR A 271 -0.90 16.90 1.97
CA TYR A 271 0.32 17.02 2.75
C TYR A 271 0.90 18.43 2.55
N LYS A 272 1.09 19.14 3.66
CA LYS A 272 1.70 20.48 3.72
C LYS A 272 3.00 20.42 4.52
N LYS A 273 3.94 21.32 4.21
CA LYS A 273 5.17 21.45 5.00
C LYS A 273 4.79 21.92 6.41
N THR A 274 5.26 21.18 7.42
CA THR A 274 5.14 21.56 8.84
C THR A 274 6.46 22.07 9.41
N GLY A 275 7.53 21.97 8.62
CA GLY A 275 8.89 22.40 8.96
C GLY A 275 9.82 22.22 7.77
N LYS A 276 11.12 22.50 7.94
CA LYS A 276 12.11 22.52 6.85
C LYS A 276 12.21 21.19 6.09
N LYS A 277 11.97 20.05 6.76
CA LYS A 277 12.02 18.70 6.18
C LYS A 277 10.89 17.79 6.67
N SER A 278 9.82 18.37 7.21
CA SER A 278 8.68 17.62 7.77
C SER A 278 7.41 17.98 7.04
N TRP A 279 6.57 16.96 6.86
CA TRP A 279 5.29 17.07 6.20
C TRP A 279 4.20 16.54 7.11
N GLY A 280 3.07 17.25 7.13
CA GLY A 280 1.89 16.87 7.88
C GLY A 280 0.68 16.83 6.96
N TRP A 281 -0.20 15.88 7.22
CA TRP A 281 -1.53 15.90 6.63
C TRP A 281 -2.37 16.98 7.30
N GLY A 282 -3.15 17.70 6.52
CA GLY A 282 -4.22 18.53 7.03
C GLY A 282 -5.35 18.60 6.02
N HIS A 283 -6.55 18.94 6.49
CA HIS A 283 -7.71 19.08 5.64
C HIS A 283 -7.43 20.02 4.46
N ALA A 284 -7.99 19.66 3.30
CA ALA A 284 -8.06 20.58 2.17
C ALA A 284 -8.93 21.77 2.58
N LYS A 285 -8.44 23.00 2.34
CA LYS A 285 -9.12 24.22 2.82
C LYS A 285 -10.49 24.33 2.15
N GLY A 286 -11.54 24.50 2.94
CA GLY A 286 -12.92 24.65 2.44
C GLY A 286 -13.54 23.37 1.89
N TRP A 287 -12.94 22.20 2.15
CA TRP A 287 -13.43 20.94 1.59
C TRP A 287 -14.65 20.41 2.32
N LYS A 288 -15.75 20.21 1.58
CA LYS A 288 -16.94 19.47 2.02
C LYS A 288 -17.62 18.78 0.82
N TRP A 289 -17.98 17.51 1.01
CA TRP A 289 -18.50 16.62 -0.04
C TRP A 289 -19.70 17.16 -0.83
N TYR A 290 -20.64 17.83 -0.15
CA TYR A 290 -21.91 18.26 -0.75
C TYR A 290 -21.99 19.75 -1.05
N GLU A 291 -20.96 20.52 -0.69
CA GLU A 291 -20.93 21.97 -0.95
C GLU A 291 -20.27 22.31 -2.29
N SER A 292 -19.66 21.34 -2.97
CA SER A 292 -19.08 21.51 -4.30
C SER A 292 -19.75 20.56 -5.28
N GLU A 293 -20.34 21.11 -6.35
CA GLU A 293 -21.02 20.34 -7.40
C GLU A 293 -20.08 19.31 -8.05
N ASP A 294 -18.79 19.61 -8.15
CA ASP A 294 -17.79 18.71 -8.74
C ASP A 294 -17.60 17.40 -7.95
N TYR A 295 -17.91 17.41 -6.64
CA TYR A 295 -17.67 16.26 -5.75
C TYR A 295 -18.94 15.54 -5.32
N LYS A 296 -20.14 16.06 -5.58
CA LYS A 296 -21.39 15.34 -5.29
C LYS A 296 -21.46 13.97 -5.97
N PRO A 297 -21.13 13.83 -7.28
CA PRO A 297 -21.14 12.50 -7.92
C PRO A 297 -20.15 11.55 -7.26
N LEU A 298 -18.97 12.05 -6.92
CA LEU A 298 -17.93 11.25 -6.26
C LEU A 298 -18.36 10.78 -4.87
N ALA A 299 -19.03 11.64 -4.10
CA ALA A 299 -19.54 11.31 -2.78
C ALA A 299 -20.56 10.16 -2.86
N GLU A 300 -21.41 10.16 -3.88
CA GLU A 300 -22.40 9.10 -4.08
C GLU A 300 -21.75 7.76 -4.49
N ILE A 301 -20.66 7.80 -5.28
CA ILE A 301 -19.86 6.61 -5.57
C ILE A 301 -19.28 6.00 -4.27
N PHE A 302 -18.71 6.83 -3.39
CA PHE A 302 -18.18 6.34 -2.11
C PHE A 302 -19.25 5.77 -1.19
N ARG A 303 -20.42 6.40 -1.12
CA ARG A 303 -21.55 5.88 -0.34
C ARG A 303 -22.03 4.52 -0.85
N ARG A 304 -22.27 4.40 -2.16
CA ARG A 304 -22.69 3.13 -2.78
C ARG A 304 -21.64 2.05 -2.53
N TYR A 305 -20.36 2.36 -2.75
CA TYR A 305 -19.28 1.43 -2.45
C TYR A 305 -19.28 1.00 -0.98
N HIS A 306 -19.41 1.95 -0.05
CA HIS A 306 -19.43 1.66 1.39
C HIS A 306 -20.63 0.78 1.81
N GLN A 307 -21.78 0.92 1.15
CA GLN A 307 -22.95 0.06 1.41
C GLN A 307 -22.67 -1.42 1.08
N LEU A 308 -21.76 -1.70 0.13
CA LEU A 308 -21.34 -3.06 -0.20
C LEU A 308 -20.44 -3.68 0.88
N LEU A 309 -19.72 -2.85 1.64
CA LEU A 309 -18.71 -3.32 2.58
C LEU A 309 -19.34 -3.90 3.86
N ALA A 310 -18.79 -5.02 4.31
CA ALA A 310 -19.02 -5.50 5.67
C ALA A 310 -18.42 -4.51 6.68
N HIS A 311 -18.93 -4.50 7.91
CA HIS A 311 -18.40 -3.67 8.99
C HIS A 311 -16.95 -4.07 9.31
N ARG A 312 -16.08 -3.08 9.47
CA ARG A 312 -14.64 -3.22 9.70
C ARG A 312 -14.29 -2.51 11.01
N ASN A 313 -14.17 -3.24 12.11
CA ASN A 313 -13.42 -2.71 13.26
C ASN A 313 -12.01 -3.26 13.18
N TYR A 314 -11.06 -2.38 12.91
CA TYR A 314 -9.65 -2.73 13.02
C TYR A 314 -8.92 -1.63 13.78
N GLU A 315 -8.24 -1.98 14.86
CA GLU A 315 -7.09 -1.18 15.28
C GLU A 315 -6.08 -1.31 14.15
N ARG A 316 -5.71 -0.23 13.44
CA ARG A 316 -4.63 -0.25 12.44
C ARG A 316 -3.34 -0.82 13.05
N VAL A 317 -3.14 -2.14 12.98
CA VAL A 317 -1.95 -2.83 13.51
C VAL A 317 -0.70 -2.47 12.69
N LEU A 318 -0.79 -1.70 11.61
CA LEU A 318 0.36 -1.45 10.74
C LEU A 318 0.65 -0.01 10.28
N SER A 319 0.00 1.06 10.76
CA SER A 319 0.45 2.39 10.27
C SER A 319 0.15 3.66 11.04
N SER A 320 -0.66 3.70 12.11
CA SER A 320 -0.98 5.01 12.71
C SER A 320 0.08 5.50 13.71
N ALA A 321 0.47 4.70 14.71
CA ALA A 321 1.34 5.22 15.78
C ALA A 321 2.82 5.40 15.37
N LEU A 322 3.38 4.44 14.63
CA LEU A 322 4.81 4.44 14.30
C LEU A 322 5.16 5.45 13.18
N LEU A 323 4.28 5.65 12.20
CA LEU A 323 4.52 6.57 11.07
C LEU A 323 4.17 8.03 11.38
N GLN A 324 3.21 8.28 12.29
CA GLN A 324 3.01 9.62 12.84
C GLN A 324 4.26 10.12 13.59
N ARG A 325 5.02 9.21 14.25
CA ARG A 325 6.33 9.53 14.85
C ARG A 325 7.47 9.59 13.83
N ILE A 326 7.45 8.81 12.74
CA ILE A 326 8.52 8.81 11.72
C ILE A 326 8.43 9.97 10.73
N ALA A 327 7.37 10.79 10.77
CA ALA A 327 7.37 12.12 10.16
C ALA A 327 8.47 13.07 10.70
N LEU A 328 9.24 12.65 11.72
CA LEU A 328 10.36 13.40 12.31
C LEU A 328 11.78 13.01 11.86
N MET A 329 12.02 12.07 10.94
CA MET A 329 13.41 11.70 10.61
C MET A 329 13.72 11.62 9.11
N LYS A 330 14.50 12.60 8.63
CA LYS A 330 15.60 12.52 7.64
C LYS A 330 15.57 11.37 6.60
N VAL A 331 14.44 11.11 5.93
CA VAL A 331 14.42 10.23 4.73
C VAL A 331 14.74 11.04 3.46
N TRP A 332 14.63 12.37 3.52
CA TRP A 332 14.98 13.28 2.43
C TRP A 332 16.38 13.89 2.62
N GLN A 333 17.38 13.12 2.19
CA GLN A 333 18.63 13.68 1.68
C GLN A 333 18.57 13.59 0.16
N ARG A 334 17.97 14.63 -0.45
CA ARG A 334 18.41 15.15 -1.73
C ARG A 334 19.72 15.88 -1.54
#